data_AF-U3P9G7-F1
#
_entry.id   AF-U3P9G7-F1
#
_cell.length_a   1.000
_cell.length_b   1.000
_cell.length_c   1.000
_cell.angle_alpha   90.00
_cell.angle_beta   90.00
_cell.angle_gamma   90.00
#
_symmetry.space_group_name_H-M   'P 1'
#
loop_
_entity.id
_entity.type
_entity.pdbx_description
1 polymer ?
#
loop_
_entity_poly.entity_id
_entity_poly.type
_entity_poly.pdbx_seq_one_letter_code
_entity_poly.pdbx_strand_id
1 'polypeptide(L)' 'MSFSGSTFTDAASKEPALIDDGNELQMPVDQSSTEREVKLMRYKEKRMRRCFEKQIRYASRKAYAQVRPRVKGRFAKVTE' A
#
# COMPACT_ATOMS: atom_id res chain seq x y z
N MET A 1 -18.50 -27.74 -7.10
CA MET A 1 -18.65 -26.33 -6.68
C MET A 1 -18.74 -25.48 -7.94
N SER A 2 -19.95 -25.16 -8.37
CA SER A 2 -20.26 -24.42 -9.59
C SER A 2 -20.44 -22.95 -9.24
N PHE A 3 -19.56 -22.08 -9.74
CA PHE A 3 -19.80 -20.64 -9.69
C PHE A 3 -20.74 -20.30 -10.87
N SER A 4 -22.00 -20.01 -10.57
CA SER A 4 -22.93 -19.45 -11.53
C SER A 4 -22.58 -17.97 -11.73
N GLY A 5 -22.09 -17.65 -12.93
CA GLY A 5 -21.81 -16.27 -13.35
C GLY A 5 -23.08 -15.42 -13.30
N SER A 6 -22.98 -14.28 -12.63
CA SER A 6 -24.01 -13.23 -12.64
C SER A 6 -24.06 -12.60 -14.03
N THR A 7 -25.25 -12.63 -14.62
CA THR A 7 -25.60 -11.95 -15.87
C THR A 7 -25.53 -10.44 -15.69
N PHE A 8 -24.68 -9.78 -16.46
CA PHE A 8 -24.67 -8.34 -16.68
C PHE A 8 -25.97 -7.94 -17.41
N THR A 9 -26.85 -7.21 -16.73
CA THR A 9 -27.98 -6.53 -17.37
C THR A 9 -27.53 -5.15 -17.84
N ASP A 10 -27.53 -4.97 -19.15
CA ASP A 10 -27.41 -3.68 -19.85
C ASP A 10 -28.71 -2.90 -19.69
N ALA A 11 -28.73 -1.90 -18.81
CA ALA A 11 -29.88 -1.01 -18.61
C ALA A 11 -29.72 0.23 -19.52
N ALA A 12 -29.78 0.01 -20.83
CA ALA A 12 -29.92 1.05 -21.83
C ALA A 12 -31.41 1.38 -22.03
N SER A 13 -31.89 2.42 -21.32
CA SER A 13 -32.90 3.39 -21.80
C SER A 13 -33.36 4.26 -20.62
N LYS A 14 -32.67 5.39 -20.40
CA LYS A 14 -33.26 6.52 -19.68
C LYS A 14 -33.36 7.66 -20.66
N GLU A 15 -34.60 7.89 -21.11
CA GLU A 15 -35.02 8.98 -22.00
C GLU A 15 -34.40 10.32 -21.57
N PRO A 16 -33.88 11.15 -22.51
CA PRO A 16 -33.36 12.46 -22.17
C PRO A 16 -34.51 13.46 -21.97
N ALA A 17 -34.79 13.80 -20.72
CA ALA A 17 -35.60 14.97 -20.39
C ALA A 17 -34.81 16.25 -20.71
N LEU A 18 -35.29 17.03 -21.68
CA LEU A 18 -34.83 18.38 -21.95
C LEU A 18 -35.23 19.29 -20.79
N ILE A 19 -34.23 19.83 -20.08
CA ILE A 19 -34.39 20.99 -19.21
C ILE A 19 -33.22 21.94 -19.51
N ASP A 20 -33.55 23.04 -20.17
CA ASP A 20 -32.77 24.27 -20.22
C ASP A 20 -32.95 24.98 -18.88
N ASP A 21 -31.84 25.29 -18.21
CA ASP A 21 -31.61 26.53 -17.44
C ASP A 21 -30.32 26.37 -16.63
N GLY A 22 -29.39 27.30 -16.86
CA GLY A 22 -28.03 27.28 -16.36
C GLY A 22 -27.91 27.12 -14.85
N ASN A 23 -27.25 26.05 -14.42
CA ASN A 23 -26.62 25.95 -13.12
C ASN A 23 -25.35 25.12 -13.28
N GLU A 24 -24.21 25.69 -12.89
CA GLU A 24 -22.89 25.10 -13.03
C GLU A 24 -22.87 23.69 -12.44
N LEU A 25 -22.52 22.70 -13.25
CA LEU A 25 -22.15 21.38 -12.76
C LEU A 25 -20.84 21.53 -11.99
N GLN A 26 -20.95 21.90 -10.71
CA GLN A 26 -19.92 21.62 -9.73
C GLN A 26 -19.86 20.10 -9.61
N MET A 27 -19.10 19.47 -10.51
CA MET A 27 -18.64 18.11 -10.32
C MET A 27 -18.07 18.06 -8.89
N PRO A 28 -18.48 17.11 -8.04
CA PRO A 28 -17.83 16.96 -6.75
C PRO A 28 -16.35 16.78 -7.06
N VAL A 29 -15.53 17.76 -6.69
CA VAL A 29 -14.08 17.60 -6.70
C VAL A 29 -13.85 16.46 -5.73
N ASP A 30 -13.67 15.28 -6.32
CA ASP A 30 -13.52 14.03 -5.64
C ASP A 30 -12.42 14.24 -4.60
N GLN A 31 -12.78 14.40 -3.32
CA GLN A 31 -11.81 14.49 -2.23
C GLN A 31 -10.84 13.28 -2.30
N SER A 32 -11.32 12.16 -2.85
CA SER A 32 -10.54 10.97 -3.19
C SER A 32 -9.39 11.20 -4.20
N SER A 33 -9.53 12.11 -5.16
CA SER A 33 -8.49 12.45 -6.16
C SER A 33 -7.33 13.21 -5.51
N THR A 34 -7.63 14.26 -4.74
CA THR A 34 -6.63 15.05 -4.00
C THR A 34 -5.93 14.22 -2.93
N GLU A 35 -6.66 13.39 -2.19
CA GLU A 35 -6.07 12.44 -1.23
C GLU A 35 -5.14 11.42 -1.90
N ARG A 36 -5.49 10.96 -3.11
CA ARG A 36 -4.67 10.03 -3.88
C ARG A 36 -3.36 10.68 -4.31
N GLU A 37 -3.41 11.93 -4.78
CA GLU A 37 -2.22 12.69 -5.15
C GLU A 37 -1.26 12.85 -3.95
N VAL A 38 -1.78 13.22 -2.78
CA VAL A 38 -0.99 13.30 -1.54
C VAL A 38 -0.36 11.95 -1.18
N LYS A 39 -1.12 10.85 -1.26
CA LYS A 39 -0.60 9.49 -1.00
C LYS A 39 0.49 9.10 -2.02
N LEU A 40 0.32 9.45 -3.30
CA LEU A 40 1.29 9.16 -4.37
C LEU A 40 2.59 9.95 -4.18
N MET A 41 2.51 11.22 -3.80
CA MET A 41 3.69 12.05 -3.52
C MET A 41 4.48 11.49 -2.33
N ARG A 42 3.81 11.18 -1.22
CA ARG A 42 4.44 10.51 -0.06
C ARG A 42 5.10 9.18 -0.44
N TYR A 43 4.45 8.41 -1.32
CA TYR A 43 5.02 7.15 -1.83
C TYR A 43 6.28 7.37 -2.66
N LYS A 44 6.26 8.33 -3.61
CA LYS A 44 7.43 8.67 -4.45
C LYS A 44 8.61 9.12 -3.58
N GLU A 45 8.37 10.03 -2.65
CA GLU A 45 9.38 10.47 -1.67
C GLU A 45 9.93 9.28 -0.87
N LYS A 46 9.05 8.43 -0.31
CA LYS A 46 9.43 7.22 0.43
C LYS A 46 10.22 6.23 -0.43
N ARG A 47 9.92 6.12 -1.72
CA ARG A 47 10.65 5.27 -2.67
C ARG A 47 12.07 5.76 -2.89
N MET A 48 12.26 7.07 -3.06
CA MET A 48 13.59 7.65 -3.29
C MET A 48 14.49 7.52 -2.06
N ARG A 49 13.93 7.65 -0.85
CA ARG A 49 14.67 7.51 0.41
C ARG A 49 14.74 6.09 0.98
N ARG A 50 14.57 5.06 0.14
CA ARG A 50 14.79 3.67 0.57
C ARG A 50 16.29 3.44 0.78
N CYS A 51 16.66 2.91 1.94
CA CYS A 51 18.01 2.43 2.19
C CYS A 51 18.07 0.93 1.89
N PHE A 52 18.94 0.53 0.96
CA PHE A 52 19.18 -0.87 0.59
C PHE A 52 20.43 -1.45 1.25
N GLU A 53 21.27 -0.60 1.82
CA GLU A 53 22.42 -1.04 2.59
C GLU A 53 21.96 -1.75 3.87
N LYS A 54 22.78 -2.69 4.33
CA LYS A 54 22.53 -3.42 5.57
C LYS A 54 22.60 -2.47 6.78
N GLN A 55 21.44 -2.02 7.23
CA GLN A 55 21.33 -1.17 8.42
C GLN A 55 21.36 -1.98 9.73
N ILE A 56 22.27 -1.63 10.63
CA ILE A 56 22.28 -2.13 12.02
C ILE A 56 21.55 -1.12 12.89
N ARG A 57 20.32 -1.44 13.30
CA ARG A 57 19.55 -0.55 14.18
C ARG A 57 19.95 -0.66 15.66
N TYR A 58 20.28 -1.87 16.11
CA TYR A 58 20.57 -2.15 17.51
C TYR A 58 22.02 -2.63 17.67
N ALA A 59 22.91 -1.71 18.07
CA ALA A 59 24.33 -1.99 18.22
C ALA A 59 24.63 -3.04 19.30
N SER A 60 23.96 -2.94 20.45
CA SER A 60 24.13 -3.91 21.56
C SER A 60 23.81 -5.34 21.15
N ARG A 61 22.70 -5.55 20.43
CA ARG A 61 22.31 -6.87 19.91
C ARG A 61 23.32 -7.42 18.90
N LYS A 62 23.92 -6.57 18.07
CA LYS A 62 25.01 -6.97 17.16
C LYS A 62 26.23 -7.44 17.95
N ALA A 63 26.65 -6.68 18.96
CA ALA A 63 27.78 -7.04 19.81
C ALA A 63 27.56 -8.39 20.51
N TYR A 64 26.38 -8.62 21.09
CA TYR A 64 26.06 -9.90 21.74
C TYR A 64 26.07 -11.07 20.75
N ALA A 65 25.56 -10.89 19.53
CA ALA A 65 25.57 -11.90 18.48
C ALA A 65 26.97 -12.22 17.93
N GLN A 66 27.94 -11.31 18.07
CA GLN A 66 29.33 -11.51 17.69
C GLN A 66 30.09 -12.36 18.72
N VAL A 67 29.82 -12.16 20.02
CA VAL A 67 30.50 -12.87 21.11
C VAL A 67 29.88 -14.25 21.41
N ARG A 68 28.58 -14.44 21.13
CA ARG A 68 27.85 -15.67 21.46
C ARG A 68 28.42 -16.91 20.71
N PRO A 69 28.63 -18.06 21.39
CA PRO A 69 29.24 -19.25 20.79
C PRO A 69 28.40 -19.84 19.66
N ARG A 70 29.09 -20.32 18.61
CA ARG A 70 28.48 -20.90 17.41
C ARG A 70 29.03 -22.27 17.05
N VAL A 71 28.18 -23.15 16.54
CA VAL A 71 28.54 -24.44 15.93
C VAL A 71 27.92 -24.48 14.53
N LYS A 72 28.76 -24.63 13.48
CA LYS A 72 28.33 -24.60 12.07
C LYS A 72 27.44 -23.38 11.72
N GLY A 73 27.79 -22.20 12.23
CA GLY A 73 27.08 -20.93 11.98
C GLY A 73 25.83 -20.69 12.84
N ARG A 74 25.34 -21.70 13.57
CA ARG A 74 24.18 -21.61 14.49
C ARG A 74 24.66 -21.31 15.90
N PHE A 75 23.85 -20.61 16.70
CA PHE A 75 24.16 -20.44 18.11
C PHE A 75 24.06 -21.77 18.85
N ALA A 76 25.04 -22.07 19.70
CA ALA A 76 24.97 -23.20 20.61
C ALA A 76 23.93 -22.92 21.71
N LYS A 77 23.21 -23.97 22.13
CA LYS A 77 22.50 -23.94 23.40
C LYS A 77 23.55 -24.25 24.47
N VAL A 78 23.66 -23.38 25.47
CA VAL A 78 24.38 -23.74 26.68
C VAL A 78 23.49 -24.78 27.36
N THR A 79 23.91 -26.05 27.28
CA THR A 79 23.41 -27.06 28.21
C THR A 79 24.13 -26.77 29.52
N GLU A 80 23.40 -26.27 30.50
CA GLU A 80 23.90 -26.30 31.88
C GLU A 80 23.99 -27.74 32.37
#